data_AF-A0A432JFE5-F1
#
_entry.id   AF-A0A432JFE5-F1
#
_cell.length_a   1.000
_cell.length_b   1.000
_cell.length_c   1.000
_cell.angle_alpha   90.00
_cell.angle_beta   90.00
_cell.angle_gamma   90.00
#
_symmetry.space_group_name_H-M   'P 1'
#
loop_
_entity.id
_entity.type
_entity.pdbx_description
1 polymer ?
#
loop_
_entity_poly.entity_id
_entity_poly.type
_entity_poly.pdbx_seq_one_letter_code
_entity_poly.pdbx_strand_id
1 'polypeptide(L)' 'MVKPADKGKVRVKQDADYIFHELTRSICPECKTVIDAQIIIQDNKVYMRKRCPTHGWFKGIISSDAQMYVDSV' A
#
# COMPACT_ATOMS: atom_id res chain seq x y z
N MET A 1 -39.85 -26.43 -3.89
CA MET A 1 -40.12 -25.33 -2.94
C MET A 1 -38.79 -24.78 -2.42
N VAL A 2 -38.46 -23.57 -2.89
CA VAL A 2 -37.45 -22.57 -2.47
C VAL A 2 -36.27 -23.03 -1.59
N LYS A 3 -35.07 -23.06 -2.20
CA LYS A 3 -33.78 -23.00 -1.51
C LYS A 3 -33.57 -21.57 -0.98
N PRO A 4 -33.34 -21.33 0.32
CA PRO A 4 -33.07 -19.98 0.81
C PRO A 4 -31.68 -19.53 0.33
N ALA A 5 -31.69 -18.41 -0.40
CA ALA A 5 -30.55 -17.79 -1.02
C ALA A 5 -29.51 -17.28 0.01
N ASP A 6 -28.24 -17.56 -0.28
CA ASP A 6 -27.06 -17.08 0.41
C ASP A 6 -27.05 -15.54 0.51
N LYS A 7 -27.13 -15.04 1.74
CA LYS A 7 -27.09 -13.61 2.06
C LYS A 7 -25.76 -13.01 1.60
N GLY A 8 -25.80 -12.17 0.58
CA GLY A 8 -24.67 -11.42 0.05
C GLY A 8 -23.99 -10.57 1.14
N LYS A 9 -22.69 -10.79 1.33
CA LYS A 9 -21.85 -10.00 2.22
C LYS A 9 -21.76 -8.57 1.70
N VAL A 10 -22.35 -7.61 2.41
CA VAL A 10 -22.21 -6.17 2.14
C VAL A 10 -20.73 -5.81 2.33
N ARG A 11 -20.07 -5.36 1.26
CA ARG A 11 -18.69 -4.88 1.31
C ARG A 11 -18.69 -3.50 1.98
N VAL A 12 -18.45 -3.47 3.28
CA VAL A 12 -18.22 -2.23 4.04
C VAL A 12 -16.97 -1.57 3.45
N LYS A 13 -17.09 -0.31 3.02
CA LYS A 13 -15.95 0.48 2.59
C LYS A 13 -15.04 0.69 3.80
N GLN A 14 -13.82 0.19 3.72
CA GLN A 14 -12.82 0.42 4.77
C GLN A 14 -12.09 1.70 4.43
N ASP A 15 -12.25 2.73 5.26
CA ASP A 15 -11.44 3.92 5.21
C ASP A 15 -10.00 3.52 5.57
N ALA A 16 -9.06 3.88 4.69
CA ALA A 16 -7.65 3.60 4.90
C ALA A 16 -7.07 4.68 5.83
N ASP A 17 -6.42 4.27 6.90
CA ASP A 17 -5.72 5.15 7.86
C ASP A 17 -4.38 5.68 7.29
N TYR A 18 -4.29 5.87 5.97
CA TYR A 18 -3.08 6.35 5.31
C TYR A 18 -3.42 7.19 4.09
N ILE A 19 -2.60 8.21 3.84
CA ILE A 19 -2.68 9.05 2.66
C ILE A 19 -1.81 8.43 1.58
N PHE A 20 -2.39 8.11 0.43
CA PHE A 20 -1.60 7.76 -0.75
C PHE A 20 -0.95 9.02 -1.31
N HIS A 21 0.38 9.04 -1.36
CA HIS A 21 1.15 10.18 -1.82
C HIS A 21 1.51 10.07 -3.30
N GLU A 22 2.22 9.01 -3.69
CA GLU A 22 2.67 8.79 -5.07
C GLU A 22 2.82 7.31 -5.40
N LEU A 23 2.85 6.98 -6.69
CA LEU A 23 3.21 5.67 -7.20
C LEU A 23 4.63 5.75 -7.77
N THR A 24 5.52 4.91 -7.23
CA THR A 24 6.91 4.83 -7.66
C THR A 24 7.27 3.41 -8.06
N ARG A 25 8.43 3.23 -8.71
CA ARG A 25 8.94 1.91 -9.04
C ARG A 25 10.10 1.57 -8.12
N SER A 26 10.06 0.38 -7.56
CA SER A 26 11.12 -0.13 -6.67
C SER A 26 11.61 -1.48 -7.16
N ILE A 27 12.77 -1.92 -6.66
CA ILE A 27 13.30 -3.24 -6.98
C ILE A 27 12.92 -4.21 -5.86
N CYS A 28 12.48 -5.41 -6.25
CA CYS A 28 12.27 -6.52 -5.31
C CYS A 28 13.63 -7.00 -4.77
N PRO A 29 13.81 -7.13 -3.45
CA PRO A 29 15.10 -7.57 -2.90
C PRO A 29 15.44 -9.03 -3.24
N GLU A 30 14.43 -9.85 -3.55
CA GLU A 30 14.60 -11.27 -3.88
C GLU A 30 14.65 -11.49 -5.40
N CYS A 31 13.64 -11.03 -6.16
CA CYS A 31 13.61 -11.17 -7.62
C CYS A 31 14.63 -10.29 -8.35
N LYS A 32 15.03 -9.16 -7.76
CA LYS A 32 15.75 -8.05 -8.44
C LYS A 32 15.01 -7.47 -9.65
N THR A 33 13.70 -7.72 -9.77
CA THR A 33 12.84 -7.15 -10.80
C THR A 33 12.26 -5.82 -10.35
N VAL A 34 11.95 -4.96 -11.32
CA VAL A 34 11.22 -3.71 -11.08
C VAL A 34 9.76 -4.06 -10.78
N ILE A 35 9.26 -3.55 -9.65
CA ILE A 35 7.89 -3.74 -9.17
C ILE A 35 7.30 -2.41 -8.73
N ASP A 36 5.98 -2.29 -8.82
CA ASP A 36 5.28 -1.09 -8.37
C ASP A 36 5.31 -0.97 -6.84
N ALA A 37 5.58 0.26 -6.40
CA ALA A 37 5.61 0.67 -5.02
C ALA A 37 4.71 1.89 -4.84
N GLN A 38 4.04 1.95 -3.71
CA GLN A 38 3.17 3.04 -3.32
C GLN A 38 3.82 3.74 -2.14
N ILE A 39 3.99 5.05 -2.25
CA ILE A 39 4.38 5.89 -1.13
C ILE A 39 3.10 6.26 -0.40
N ILE A 40 3.04 5.89 0.87
CA ILE A 40 1.91 6.18 1.75
C ILE A 40 2.41 6.95 2.96
N ILE A 41 1.69 7.99 3.33
CA ILE A 41 1.96 8.80 4.50
C ILE A 41 0.98 8.39 5.58
N GLN A 42 1.49 7.98 6.73
CA GLN A 42 0.70 7.55 7.89
C GLN A 42 1.44 7.98 9.16
N ASP A 43 0.73 8.53 10.16
CA ASP A 43 1.32 8.97 11.43
C ASP A 43 2.53 9.92 11.28
N ASN A 44 2.47 10.88 10.34
CA ASN A 44 3.58 11.78 9.97
C ASN A 44 4.85 11.06 9.46
N LYS A 45 4.76 9.78 9.10
CA LYS A 45 5.85 8.97 8.54
C LYS A 45 5.55 8.56 7.13
N VAL A 46 6.60 8.44 6.33
CA VAL A 46 6.52 8.02 4.92
C VAL A 46 6.90 6.55 4.84
N TYR A 47 5.97 5.76 4.31
CA TYR A 47 6.15 4.34 4.08
C TYR A 47 6.16 4.03 2.59
N MET A 48 7.08 3.17 2.16
CA MET A 48 7.04 2.51 0.86
C MET A 48 6.32 1.18 1.01
N ARG A 49 5.21 0.98 0.32
CA ARG A 49 4.55 -0.32 0.19
C ARG A 49 4.71 -0.84 -1.23
N LYS A 50 5.51 -1.90 -1.40
CA LYS A 50 5.72 -2.56 -2.69
C LYS A 50 5.12 -3.96 -2.71
N ARG A 51 4.65 -4.37 -3.88
CA ARG A 51 4.06 -5.70 -4.07
C ARG A 51 4.81 -6.44 -5.17
N CYS A 52 5.47 -7.53 -4.78
CA CYS A 52 6.02 -8.48 -5.72
C CYS A 52 4.98 -9.57 -6.01
N PRO A 53 4.74 -9.93 -7.28
CA PRO A 53 3.78 -11.00 -7.62
C PRO A 53 4.21 -12.37 -7.10
N THR A 54 5.52 -12.59 -6.91
CA THR A 54 6.09 -13.87 -6.46
C THR A 54 6.36 -13.88 -4.95
N HIS A 55 6.95 -12.80 -4.42
CA HIS A 55 7.40 -12.73 -3.02
C HIS A 55 6.42 -12.03 -2.06
N GLY A 56 5.35 -11.44 -2.58
CA GLY A 56 4.30 -10.81 -1.77
C GLY A 56 4.53 -9.35 -1.43
N TRP A 57 4.02 -8.91 -0.28
CA TRP A 57 4.00 -7.51 0.12
C TRP A 57 5.21 -7.16 1.00
N PHE A 58 5.83 -6.03 0.70
CA PHE A 58 6.88 -5.45 1.53
C PHE A 58 6.49 -4.03 1.92
N LYS A 59 6.63 -3.70 3.19
CA LYS A 59 6.45 -2.36 3.74
C LYS A 59 7.78 -1.92 4.37
N GLY A 60 8.29 -0.77 3.97
CA GLY A 60 9.49 -0.15 4.55
C GLY A 60 9.22 1.30 4.91
N ILE A 61 9.90 1.81 5.94
CA ILE A 61 9.88 3.25 6.26
C ILE A 61 10.93 3.93 5.39
N ILE A 62 10.54 5.00 4.71
CA ILE A 62 11.45 5.83 3.91
C ILE A 62 11.91 7.02 4.75
N SER A 63 10.95 7.69 5.41
CA SER A 63 11.22 8.86 6.22
C SER A 63 10.35 8.83 7.47
N SER A 64 10.92 9.28 8.59
CA SER A 64 10.21 9.48 9.85
C SER A 64 9.46 10.81 9.91
N ASP A 65 9.71 11.69 8.95
CA ASP A 65 9.03 12.98 8.82
C ASP A 65 8.45 13.14 7.41
N ALA A 66 7.13 13.25 7.35
CA ALA A 66 6.39 13.37 6.10
C ALA A 66 6.46 14.77 5.50
N GLN A 67 6.52 15.82 6.33
CA GLN A 67 6.60 17.21 5.85
C GLN A 67 7.89 17.42 5.06
N MET A 68 9.03 17.08 5.66
CA MET A 68 10.34 17.18 5.01
C MET A 68 10.41 16.41 3.68
N TYR A 69 9.79 15.23 3.59
CA TYR A 69 9.76 14.45 2.35
C TYR A 69 8.96 15.14 1.24
N VAL A 70 7.80 15.71 1.59
CA VAL A 70 6.93 16.41 0.64
C VAL A 70 7.52 17.75 0.21
N ASP A 71 8.18 18.49 1.11
CA ASP A 71 8.82 19.77 0.80
C ASP A 71 10.09 19.64 -0.05
N SER A 72 10.71 18.45 -0.07
CA SER A 72 11.97 18.19 -0.77
C SER A 72 11.80 17.64 -2.19
N VAL A 73 10.57 17.40 -2.66
CA VAL A 73 10.27 16.79 -3.97
C VAL A 73 9.84 17.81 -5.02
#